data_AF-A0A8T5L372-F1
#
_entry.id   AF-A0A8T5L372-F1
#
_cell.length_a   1.000
_cell.length_b   1.000
_cell.length_c   1.000
_cell.angle_alpha   90.00
_cell.angle_beta   90.00
_cell.angle_gamma   90.00
#
_symmetry.space_group_name_H-M   'P 1'
#
loop_
_entity.id
_entity.type
_entity.pdbx_description
1 polymer ?
#
loop_
_entity_poly.entity_id
_entity_poly.type
_entity_poly.pdbx_seq_one_letter_code
_entity_poly.pdbx_strand_id
1 'polypeptide(L)' 'MVEEAIKKKGEFKNKRQLWLSLSKQIMYQTLLTILDYLQASHKIMIDEEDGSVVWIWNPKLVNRLLKSGTRPL' A
#
# COMPACT_ATOMS: atom_id res chain seq x y z
N MET A 1 -9.13 5.24 4.64
CA MET A 1 -10.18 4.30 4.21
C MET A 1 -9.65 3.05 3.53
N VAL A 2 -8.62 3.04 2.69
CA VAL A 2 -7.94 1.78 2.27
C VAL A 2 -6.44 1.84 2.53
N GLU A 3 -5.80 2.93 2.07
CA GLU A 3 -4.38 3.22 2.34
C GLU A 3 -4.03 3.08 3.84
N GLU A 4 -4.81 3.73 4.70
CA GLU A 4 -4.62 3.65 6.16
C GLU A 4 -4.79 2.24 6.74
N ALA A 5 -5.62 1.38 6.15
CA ALA A 5 -5.77 0.00 6.62
C ALA A 5 -4.52 -0.82 6.30
N ILE A 6 -3.98 -0.66 5.08
CA ILE A 6 -2.73 -1.30 4.64
C ILE A 6 -1.55 -0.78 5.45
N LYS A 7 -1.44 0.53 5.61
CA LYS A 7 -0.38 1.18 6.40
C LYS A 7 -0.38 0.77 7.87
N LYS A 8 -1.55 0.62 8.50
CA LYS A 8 -1.65 0.22 9.92
C LYS A 8 -1.35 -1.25 10.14
N LYS A 9 -1.80 -2.12 9.25
CA LYS A 9 -1.60 -3.58 9.38
C LYS A 9 -0.22 -4.02 8.86
N GLY A 10 0.35 -3.29 7.92
CA GLY A 10 1.61 -3.62 7.24
C GLY A 10 1.42 -4.61 6.09
N GLU A 11 0.60 -5.64 6.26
CA GLU A 11 0.41 -6.68 5.24
C GLU A 11 -0.99 -7.32 5.25
N PHE A 12 -1.38 -7.83 4.07
CA PHE A 12 -2.53 -8.70 3.88
C PHE A 12 -2.16 -9.86 2.98
N LYS A 13 -2.61 -11.07 3.32
CA LYS A 13 -2.32 -12.29 2.56
C LYS A 13 -2.86 -12.27 1.13
N ASN A 14 -3.94 -11.54 0.89
CA ASN A 14 -4.51 -11.34 -0.44
C ASN A 14 -5.49 -10.16 -0.47
N LYS A 15 -5.83 -9.71 -1.68
CA LYS A 15 -6.81 -8.63 -1.95
C LYS A 15 -8.17 -8.87 -1.28
N ARG A 16 -8.63 -10.13 -1.18
CA ARG A 16 -9.91 -10.49 -0.54
C ARG A 16 -9.87 -10.26 0.98
N GLN A 17 -8.78 -10.63 1.65
CA GLN A 17 -8.61 -10.39 3.08
C GLN A 17 -8.60 -8.89 3.38
N LEU A 18 -7.93 -8.10 2.55
CA LEU A 18 -7.97 -6.65 2.61
C LEU A 18 -9.42 -6.15 2.45
N TRP A 19 -10.11 -6.54 1.38
CA TRP A 19 -11.50 -6.14 1.12
C TRP A 19 -12.44 -6.38 2.32
N LEU A 20 -12.38 -7.57 2.92
CA LEU A 20 -13.19 -7.93 4.08
C LEU A 20 -12.92 -7.05 5.32
N SER A 21 -11.70 -6.51 5.45
CA SER A 21 -11.32 -5.65 6.58
C SER A 21 -11.81 -4.20 6.48
N LEU A 22 -12.21 -3.75 5.28
CA LEU A 22 -12.48 -2.33 4.98
C LEU A 22 -13.95 -1.91 5.19
N SER A 23 -14.77 -2.82 5.74
CA SER A 23 -16.24 -2.76 5.79
C SER A 23 -16.91 -2.92 4.41
N LYS A 24 -18.10 -3.52 4.39
CA LYS A 24 -18.86 -3.91 3.18
C LYS A 24 -19.29 -2.74 2.28
N GLN A 25 -18.91 -1.51 2.59
CA GLN A 25 -19.35 -0.32 1.86
C GLN A 25 -18.57 -0.07 0.57
N ILE A 26 -17.41 -0.71 0.37
CA ILE A 26 -16.59 -0.50 -0.82
C ILE A 26 -16.80 -1.61 -1.83
N MET A 27 -17.11 -1.24 -3.08
CA MET A 27 -17.16 -2.18 -4.19
C MET A 27 -15.76 -2.76 -4.47
N TYR A 28 -15.70 -4.01 -4.87
CA TYR A 28 -14.43 -4.68 -5.17
C TYR A 28 -13.65 -3.99 -6.29
N GLN A 29 -14.32 -3.48 -7.33
CA GLN A 29 -13.67 -2.74 -8.41
C GLN A 29 -13.00 -1.45 -7.94
N THR A 30 -13.63 -0.74 -6.99
CA THR A 30 -13.06 0.45 -6.36
C THR A 30 -11.81 0.09 -5.57
N LEU A 31 -11.81 -1.05 -4.86
CA LEU A 31 -10.60 -1.55 -4.21
C LEU A 31 -9.47 -1.78 -5.21
N LEU A 32 -9.74 -2.43 -6.35
CA LEU A 32 -8.72 -2.66 -7.38
C LEU A 32 -8.13 -1.34 -7.90
N THR A 33 -8.98 -0.36 -8.22
CA THR A 33 -8.55 0.97 -8.67
C THR A 33 -7.65 1.66 -7.64
N ILE A 34 -7.97 1.53 -6.36
CA ILE A 34 -7.14 2.08 -5.27
C ILE A 34 -5.81 1.33 -5.18
N LEU A 35 -5.81 0.00 -5.29
CA LEU A 35 -4.58 -0.79 -5.26
C LEU A 35 -3.65 -0.44 -6.43
N ASP A 36 -4.19 -0.28 -7.64
CA ASP A 36 -3.41 0.12 -8.82
C ASP A 36 -2.74 1.48 -8.60
N TYR A 37 -3.48 2.45 -8.04
CA TYR A 37 -2.91 3.76 -7.69
C TYR A 37 -1.82 3.67 -6.60
N LEU A 38 -2.03 2.87 -5.57
CA LEU A 38 -1.05 2.70 -4.49
C LEU A 38 0.21 1.97 -4.97
N GLN A 39 0.07 1.03 -5.90
CA GLN A 39 1.20 0.33 -6.51
C GLN A 39 1.97 1.25 -7.45
N ALA A 40 1.29 2.00 -8.32
CA ALA A 40 1.91 2.99 -9.22
C ALA A 40 2.64 4.11 -8.44
N SER A 41 2.12 4.49 -7.27
CA SER A 41 2.78 5.44 -6.36
C SER A 41 3.83 4.81 -5.45
N HIS A 42 4.20 3.55 -5.65
CA HIS A 42 5.21 2.80 -4.89
C HIS A 42 4.94 2.77 -3.38
N LYS A 43 3.67 2.86 -2.98
CA LYS A 43 3.27 2.79 -1.57
C LYS A 43 3.10 1.37 -1.08
N ILE A 44 2.66 0.50 -1.98
CA ILE A 44 2.46 -0.92 -1.72
C ILE A 44 3.20 -1.74 -2.78
N MET A 45 3.50 -2.98 -2.40
CA MET A 45 3.87 -4.05 -3.31
C MET A 45 2.74 -5.08 -3.32
N ILE A 46 2.46 -5.64 -4.49
CA ILE A 46 1.55 -6.78 -4.64
C ILE A 46 2.39 -7.92 -5.19
N ASP A 47 2.45 -9.03 -4.46
CA ASP A 47 3.17 -10.22 -4.90
C ASP A 47 2.44 -10.89 -6.06
N GLU A 48 3.20 -11.32 -7.08
CA GLU A 48 2.64 -11.90 -8.30
C GLU A 48 2.24 -13.38 -8.13
N GLU A 49 2.85 -14.10 -7.18
CA GLU A 49 2.56 -15.51 -6.92
C GLU A 49 1.34 -15.69 -6.01
N ASP A 50 1.29 -15.00 -4.87
CA ASP A 50 0.26 -15.21 -3.86
C ASP A 50 -0.79 -14.07 -3.77
N GLY A 51 -0.53 -12.94 -4.44
CA GLY A 51 -1.42 -11.78 -4.45
C GLY A 51 -1.46 -11.02 -3.13
N SER A 52 -0.48 -11.25 -2.25
CA SER A 52 -0.32 -10.54 -0.98
C SER A 52 -0.07 -9.06 -1.22
N VAL A 53 -0.54 -8.23 -0.27
CA VAL A 53 -0.46 -6.77 -0.35
C VAL A 53 0.36 -6.27 0.83
N VAL A 54 1.50 -5.66 0.54
CA VAL A 54 2.48 -5.22 1.55
C VAL A 54 2.71 -3.73 1.47
N TRP A 55 2.70 -3.04 2.62
CA TRP A 55 3.07 -1.63 2.72
C TRP A 55 4.59 -1.44 2.69
N ILE A 56 5.09 -0.63 1.75
CA ILE A 56 6.54 -0.41 1.59
C ILE A 56 6.95 1.07 1.79
N TRP A 57 6.00 1.99 1.87
CA TRP A 57 6.31 3.42 1.95
C TRP A 57 6.75 3.88 3.35
N ASN A 58 7.96 4.44 3.42
CA ASN A 58 8.52 5.01 4.64
C ASN A 58 8.82 6.52 4.48
N PRO A 59 7.83 7.41 4.72
CA PRO A 59 8.02 8.85 4.57
C PRO A 59 9.02 9.42 5.56
N LYS A 60 9.19 8.79 6.73
CA LYS A 60 10.17 9.24 7.74
C LYS A 60 11.60 9.06 7.24
N LEU A 61 11.88 7.92 6.60
CA LEU A 61 13.18 7.65 5.98
C LEU A 61 13.43 8.61 4.82
N VAL A 62 12.47 8.77 3.92
CA VAL A 62 12.59 9.70 2.78
C VAL A 62 12.85 11.13 3.25
N ASN A 63 12.07 11.61 4.22
CA ASN A 63 12.28 12.95 4.80
C ASN A 63 13.65 13.10 5.46
N ARG A 64 14.18 12.04 6.09
CA ARG A 64 15.53 12.07 6.66
C ARG A 64 16.58 12.20 5.56
N LEU A 65 16.46 11.41 4.49
CA LEU A 65 17.39 11.41 3.35
C LEU A 65 17.39 12.75 2.62
N LEU A 66 16.21 13.33 2.38
CA LEU A 66 16.07 14.66 1.77
C LEU A 66 16.73 15.76 2.63
N LYS A 67 16.62 15.66 3.96
CA LYS A 67 17.26 16.60 4.89
C LYS A 67 18.78 16.42 4.98
N SER A 68 19.29 15.20 4.85
CA SER A 68 20.74 14.91 4.90
C SER A 68 21.49 15.27 3.61
N GLY A 69 20.82 15.87 2.62
CA GLY A 69 21.47 16.40 1.41
C GLY A 69 22.04 15.34 0.47
N THR A 70 21.69 14.07 0.67
CA THR A 70 22.00 13.00 -0.29
C THR A 70 21.23 13.27 -1.57
N ARG A 71 21.92 13.71 -2.62
CA ARG A 71 21.35 13.83 -3.97
C ARG A 71 20.95 12.41 -4.41
N PRO A 72 19.69 12.17 -4.80
CA PRO A 72 19.36 10.93 -5.47
C PRO A 72 20.23 10.83 -6.73
N LEU A 73 20.88 9.67 -6.90
CA LEU A 73 21.70 9.34 -8.07
C LEU A 73 20.86 9.34 -9.35
#